data_AF-A0AA51LVG5-F1
#
_entry.id   AF-A0AA51LVG5-F1
#
_cell.length_a   1.000
_cell.length_b   1.000
_cell.length_c   1.000
_cell.angle_alpha   90.00
_cell.angle_beta   90.00
_cell.angle_gamma   90.00
#
_symmetry.space_group_name_H-M   'P 1'
#
loop_
_entity.id
_entity.type
_entity.pdbx_description
1 polymer ?
#
loop_
_entity_poly.entity_id
_entity_poly.type
_entity_poly.pdbx_seq_one_letter_code
_entity_poly.pdbx_strand_id
1 'polypeptide(L)'
;MRDELLNAAHAIVELGADIIRSDDIGFHAVEYAVRNWAVFPLRGKIPAIPKEAGGRGVLDATTDPEIVAHWWGGPYAGCNIGGRVPEGMLALDTDPRNGGLTTLKTLESRYGKLPDTLTTVSGRGDGGTHRFYRRPVGKLSSKRLGPGIDIKTSSGYVVLPPSIHPDSRKPYTRIDAPVADPPEWLVELLLPERIEPQIRPRRNIAFTGPSIADTYSTTASWVDILPRHGWRCLDADPDADGARWLHPNATSACSATVRNGCLFVYSPNTPFDITEPSDPHGYTRFRAYAVLNHAGDMSSAARALAGKEVA
;
A
#
# COMPACT_ATOMS: atom_id res chain seq x y z
N MET A 1 33.45 16.49 -18.01
CA MET A 1 32.36 16.80 -17.05
C MET A 1 32.01 18.29 -16.94
N ARG A 2 32.91 19.22 -16.54
CA ARG A 2 32.60 20.67 -16.58
C ARG A 2 32.35 21.17 -18.02
N ASP A 3 33.17 20.72 -18.96
CA ASP A 3 33.03 21.10 -20.38
C ASP A 3 31.86 20.38 -21.08
N GLU A 4 31.47 19.20 -20.62
CA GLU A 4 30.28 18.48 -21.12
C GLU A 4 28.97 19.12 -20.62
N LEU A 5 28.95 19.57 -19.36
CA LEU A 5 27.83 20.34 -18.80
C LEU A 5 27.73 21.73 -19.44
N LEU A 6 28.87 22.36 -19.76
CA LEU A 6 28.91 23.63 -20.48
C LEU A 6 28.45 23.46 -21.93
N ASN A 7 28.81 22.36 -22.60
CA ASN A 7 28.35 22.06 -23.96
C ASN A 7 26.85 21.71 -24.02
N ALA A 8 26.33 20.99 -23.02
CA ALA A 8 24.88 20.76 -22.90
C ALA A 8 24.11 22.07 -22.63
N ALA A 9 24.68 22.97 -21.81
CA ALA A 9 24.11 24.30 -21.59
C ALA A 9 24.22 25.21 -22.83
N HIS A 10 25.28 25.11 -23.62
CA HIS A 10 25.41 25.84 -24.88
C HIS A 10 24.46 25.33 -25.96
N ALA A 11 24.12 24.04 -26.00
CA ALA A 11 23.09 23.50 -26.90
C ALA A 11 21.68 24.08 -26.59
N ILE A 12 21.43 24.50 -25.35
CA ILE A 12 20.15 25.12 -24.94
C ILE A 12 20.02 26.58 -25.45
N VAL A 13 21.13 27.23 -25.82
CA VAL A 13 21.13 28.60 -26.39
C VAL A 13 20.49 28.65 -27.79
N GLU A 14 20.41 27.53 -28.52
CA GLU A 14 19.82 27.48 -29.87
C GLU A 14 18.28 27.40 -29.93
N LEU A 15 17.56 27.28 -28.80
CA LEU A 15 16.13 26.94 -28.79
C LEU A 15 15.14 28.07 -28.44
N GLY A 16 15.54 29.34 -28.51
CA GLY A 16 14.60 30.47 -28.49
C GLY A 16 13.89 30.72 -27.14
N ALA A 17 14.36 30.12 -26.04
CA ALA A 17 14.14 30.66 -24.70
C ALA A 17 15.23 31.69 -24.41
N ASP A 18 14.87 32.86 -23.87
CA ASP A 18 15.85 33.88 -23.49
C ASP A 18 16.96 33.24 -22.64
N ILE A 19 18.21 33.51 -23.03
CA ILE A 19 19.42 32.86 -22.52
C ILE A 19 19.38 32.77 -20.99
N ILE A 20 19.27 31.55 -20.45
CA ILE A 20 19.42 31.31 -19.02
C ILE A 20 20.86 31.66 -18.65
N ARG A 21 21.02 32.72 -17.85
CA ARG A 21 22.36 33.13 -17.39
C ARG A 21 22.88 32.13 -16.37
N SER A 22 24.20 31.93 -16.34
CA SER A 22 24.83 30.97 -15.42
C SER A 22 24.70 31.33 -13.93
N ASP A 23 24.30 32.57 -13.62
CA ASP A 23 23.97 33.04 -12.27
C ASP A 23 22.46 32.98 -11.96
N ASP A 24 21.63 32.57 -12.93
CA ASP A 24 20.20 32.37 -12.76
C ASP A 24 19.92 31.03 -12.06
N ILE A 25 18.96 31.03 -11.13
CA ILE A 25 18.48 29.82 -10.47
C ILE A 25 17.98 28.75 -11.46
N GLY A 26 17.52 29.17 -12.64
CA GLY A 26 17.12 28.30 -13.75
C GLY A 26 18.26 27.43 -14.28
N PHE A 27 19.49 27.94 -14.30
CA PHE A 27 20.65 27.15 -14.71
C PHE A 27 20.83 25.96 -13.77
N HIS A 28 20.74 26.20 -12.46
CA HIS A 28 20.84 25.15 -11.46
C HIS A 28 19.68 24.14 -11.53
N ALA A 29 18.47 24.58 -11.87
CA ALA A 29 17.34 23.67 -12.08
C ALA A 29 17.65 22.66 -13.20
N VAL A 30 18.22 23.14 -14.32
CA VAL A 30 18.66 22.27 -15.42
C VAL A 30 19.80 21.35 -14.97
N GLU A 31 20.78 21.84 -14.19
CA GLU A 31 21.86 21.00 -13.65
C GLU A 31 21.32 19.85 -12.78
N TYR A 32 20.28 20.10 -11.97
CA TYR A 32 19.61 19.04 -11.21
C TYR A 32 18.96 18.02 -12.13
N ALA A 33 18.20 18.47 -13.13
CA ALA A 33 17.54 17.59 -14.09
C ALA A 33 18.53 16.66 -14.81
N VAL A 34 19.63 17.22 -15.32
CA VAL A 34 20.73 16.46 -15.97
C VAL A 34 21.39 15.46 -15.00
N ARG A 35 21.39 15.75 -13.70
CA ARG A 35 21.89 14.86 -12.64
C ARG A 35 20.81 13.92 -12.08
N ASN A 36 19.75 13.67 -12.85
CA ASN A 36 18.63 12.79 -12.49
C ASN A 36 17.88 13.18 -11.22
N TRP A 37 17.87 14.47 -10.88
CA TRP A 37 16.95 15.03 -9.89
C TRP A 37 15.72 15.56 -10.61
N ALA A 38 14.56 14.95 -10.34
CA ALA A 38 13.30 15.45 -10.85
C ALA A 38 12.95 16.77 -10.14
N VAL A 39 12.84 17.86 -10.90
CA VAL A 39 12.60 19.22 -10.37
C VAL A 39 11.35 19.86 -10.92
N PHE A 40 10.82 20.85 -10.20
CA PHE A 40 9.67 21.67 -10.60
C PHE A 40 9.72 23.04 -9.90
N PRO A 41 9.07 24.07 -10.46
CA PRO A 41 9.15 25.43 -9.91
C PRO A 41 8.31 25.60 -8.64
N LEU A 42 8.83 26.37 -7.69
CA LEU A 42 8.19 26.75 -6.43
C LEU A 42 8.08 28.28 -6.30
N ARG A 43 6.94 28.76 -5.80
CA ARG A 43 6.81 30.12 -5.25
C ARG A 43 7.03 30.05 -3.74
N GLY A 44 8.19 30.54 -3.28
CA GLY A 44 8.64 30.33 -1.91
C GLY A 44 8.90 28.85 -1.65
N LYS A 45 7.98 28.15 -1.00
CA LYS A 45 8.08 26.70 -0.72
C LYS A 45 6.91 25.89 -1.28
N ILE A 46 6.04 26.51 -2.08
CA ILE A 46 4.78 25.93 -2.57
C ILE A 46 4.88 25.75 -4.10
N PRO A 47 4.34 24.67 -4.70
CA PRO A 47 4.32 24.48 -6.15
C PRO A 47 3.82 25.73 -6.89
N ALA A 48 4.59 26.17 -7.88
CA ALA A 48 4.29 27.39 -8.64
C ALA A 48 3.27 27.19 -9.75
N ILE A 49 3.12 25.95 -10.25
CA ILE A 49 2.16 25.58 -11.27
C ILE A 49 0.78 25.43 -10.61
N PRO A 50 -0.18 26.32 -10.91
CA PRO A 50 -1.48 26.31 -10.26
C PRO A 50 -2.33 25.14 -10.77
N LYS A 51 -3.24 24.62 -9.93
CA LYS A 51 -4.11 23.48 -10.29
C LYS A 51 -5.00 23.80 -11.50
N GLU A 52 -5.41 25.05 -11.61
CA GLU A 52 -6.25 25.60 -12.68
C GLU A 52 -5.53 25.56 -14.04
N ALA A 53 -4.20 25.58 -14.03
CA ALA A 53 -3.35 25.39 -15.22
C ALA A 53 -2.88 23.93 -15.37
N GLY A 54 -3.49 22.98 -14.64
CA GLY A 54 -3.15 21.55 -14.69
C GLY A 54 -2.03 21.12 -13.75
N GLY A 55 -1.59 21.98 -12.82
CA GLY A 55 -0.55 21.64 -11.84
C GLY A 55 -0.95 20.49 -10.92
N ARG A 56 -0.05 19.51 -10.77
CA ARG A 56 -0.17 18.32 -9.91
C ARG A 56 0.84 18.35 -8.75
N GLY A 57 1.49 19.49 -8.54
CA GLY A 57 2.41 19.70 -7.42
C GLY A 57 3.69 18.91 -7.61
N VAL A 58 4.08 18.09 -6.62
CA VAL A 58 5.30 17.26 -6.70
C VAL A 58 5.30 16.30 -7.90
N LEU A 59 4.12 15.93 -8.39
CA LEU A 59 3.98 15.03 -9.54
C LEU A 59 4.32 15.72 -10.88
N ASP A 60 4.49 17.04 -10.89
CA ASP A 60 5.01 17.75 -12.06
C ASP A 60 6.54 17.67 -12.17
N ALA A 61 7.23 17.20 -11.12
CA ALA A 61 8.68 17.08 -11.13
C ALA A 61 9.19 16.20 -12.28
N THR A 62 10.13 16.73 -13.06
CA THR A 62 10.70 16.05 -14.23
C THR A 62 12.23 16.18 -14.28
N THR A 63 12.88 15.22 -14.93
CA THR A 63 14.31 15.24 -15.27
C THR A 63 14.55 15.69 -16.71
N ASP A 64 13.49 15.99 -17.45
CA ASP A 64 13.58 16.46 -18.83
C ASP A 64 14.17 17.89 -18.86
N PRO A 65 15.40 18.07 -19.39
CA PRO A 65 16.07 19.36 -19.38
C PRO A 65 15.36 20.40 -20.27
N GLU A 66 14.63 19.99 -21.31
CA GLU A 66 13.91 20.90 -22.19
C GLU A 66 12.69 21.50 -21.47
N ILE A 67 11.92 20.66 -20.77
CA ILE A 67 10.79 21.14 -19.95
C ILE A 67 11.29 22.08 -18.85
N VAL A 68 12.38 21.71 -18.18
CA VAL A 68 12.97 22.52 -17.10
C VAL A 68 13.52 23.83 -17.64
N ALA A 69 14.24 23.82 -18.75
CA ALA A 69 14.72 25.05 -19.39
C ALA A 69 13.55 25.95 -19.81
N HIS A 70 12.47 25.40 -20.36
CA HIS A 70 11.27 26.16 -20.73
C HIS A 70 10.62 26.84 -19.51
N TRP A 71 10.48 26.14 -18.38
CA TRP A 71 9.89 26.74 -17.19
C TRP A 71 10.67 27.94 -16.67
N TRP A 72 12.00 27.81 -16.54
CA TRP A 72 12.83 28.85 -15.95
C TRP A 72 13.28 29.92 -16.95
N GLY A 73 13.34 29.62 -18.24
CA GLY A 73 13.52 30.61 -19.31
C GLY A 73 12.24 31.37 -19.67
N GLY A 74 11.12 31.07 -19.01
CA GLY A 74 9.81 31.66 -19.33
C GLY A 74 8.93 31.90 -18.10
N PRO A 75 7.75 31.26 -18.00
CA PRO A 75 6.69 31.64 -17.06
C PRO A 75 7.04 31.51 -15.58
N TYR A 76 8.11 30.79 -15.24
CA TYR A 76 8.57 30.55 -13.88
C TYR A 76 10.00 31.04 -13.63
N ALA A 77 10.50 31.99 -14.44
CA ALA A 77 11.78 32.65 -14.22
C ALA A 77 11.91 33.15 -12.77
N GLY A 78 13.08 32.90 -12.16
CA GLY A 78 13.37 33.26 -10.78
C GLY A 78 12.61 32.47 -9.69
N CYS A 79 11.78 31.47 -10.04
CA CYS A 79 11.15 30.62 -9.05
C CYS A 79 12.17 29.71 -8.35
N ASN A 80 11.86 29.35 -7.10
CA ASN A 80 12.64 28.38 -6.35
C ASN A 80 12.54 26.97 -6.95
N ILE A 81 13.49 26.12 -6.63
CA ILE A 81 13.60 24.75 -7.14
C ILE A 81 13.03 23.78 -6.10
N GLY A 82 11.94 23.12 -6.45
CA GLY A 82 11.44 21.95 -5.74
C GLY A 82 12.09 20.70 -6.32
N GLY A 83 12.69 19.87 -5.48
CA GLY A 83 13.24 18.58 -5.87
C GLY A 83 12.39 17.46 -5.31
N ARG A 84 11.80 16.63 -6.16
CA ARG A 84 11.18 15.38 -5.74
C ARG A 84 12.28 14.45 -5.24
N VAL A 85 12.11 13.88 -4.05
CA VAL A 85 13.16 13.01 -3.48
C VAL A 85 13.28 11.74 -4.35
N PRO A 86 14.50 11.36 -4.79
CA PRO A 86 14.69 10.16 -5.62
C PRO A 86 14.18 8.90 -4.94
N GLU A 87 13.68 7.92 -5.71
CA GLU A 87 13.12 6.68 -5.15
C GLU A 87 14.12 5.87 -4.31
N GLY A 88 15.40 5.90 -4.68
CA GLY A 88 16.49 5.26 -3.94
C GLY A 88 16.93 6.02 -2.69
N MET A 89 16.30 7.16 -2.37
CA MET A 89 16.69 8.02 -1.26
C MET A 89 15.51 8.35 -0.34
N LEU A 90 15.85 8.75 0.88
CA LEU A 90 14.97 9.49 1.77
C LEU A 90 15.68 10.77 2.20
N ALA A 91 14.90 11.79 2.57
CA ALA A 91 15.43 12.98 3.23
C ALA A 91 14.91 13.04 4.66
N LEU A 92 15.82 13.08 5.63
CA LEU A 92 15.54 13.41 7.02
C LEU A 92 15.45 14.95 7.13
N ASP A 93 14.22 15.44 7.26
CA ASP A 93 13.91 16.87 7.38
C ASP A 93 13.91 17.26 8.87
N THR A 94 14.84 18.12 9.25
CA THR A 94 14.97 18.64 10.61
C THR A 94 14.46 20.07 10.64
N ASP A 95 13.35 20.31 11.34
CA ASP A 95 12.72 21.61 11.52
C ASP A 95 12.92 22.13 12.96
N PRO A 96 13.84 23.10 13.18
CA PRO A 96 14.11 23.67 14.49
C PRO A 96 12.88 24.30 15.14
N ARG A 97 11.93 24.84 14.35
CA ARG A 97 10.72 25.49 14.88
C ARG A 97 9.78 24.52 15.58
N ASN A 98 9.86 23.24 15.21
CA ASN A 98 9.07 22.16 15.78
C ASN A 98 9.90 21.30 16.74
N GLY A 99 11.04 21.81 17.24
CA GLY A 99 11.89 21.11 18.20
C GLY A 99 12.89 20.15 17.57
N GLY A 100 13.04 20.15 16.24
CA GLY A 100 13.83 19.16 15.50
C GLY A 100 15.29 19.05 15.95
N LEU A 101 15.95 20.18 16.25
CA LEU A 101 17.34 20.14 16.73
C LEU A 101 17.50 19.44 18.08
N THR A 102 16.56 19.68 19.00
CA THR A 102 16.53 19.03 20.31
C THR A 102 16.27 17.54 20.13
N THR A 103 15.24 17.19 19.35
CA THR A 103 14.89 15.80 19.03
C THR A 103 16.07 15.06 18.40
N LEU A 104 16.73 15.65 17.40
CA LEU A 104 17.89 15.07 16.75
C LEU A 104 19.03 14.82 17.72
N LYS A 105 19.35 15.80 18.56
CA LYS A 105 20.39 15.66 19.59
C LYS A 105 20.05 14.55 20.60
N THR A 106 18.79 14.41 20.98
CA THR A 106 18.33 13.32 21.86
C THR A 106 18.49 11.95 21.20
N LEU A 107 18.09 11.82 19.93
CA LEU A 107 18.28 10.59 19.17
C LEU A 107 19.76 10.23 19.03
N GLU A 108 20.61 11.18 18.65
CA GLU A 108 22.05 10.93 18.50
C GLU A 108 22.73 10.59 19.83
N SER A 109 22.29 11.20 20.94
CA SER A 109 22.78 10.86 22.29
C SER A 109 22.37 9.44 22.70
N ARG A 110 21.19 8.99 22.29
CA ARG A 110 20.63 7.69 22.70
C ARG A 110 21.13 6.53 21.85
N TYR A 111 21.24 6.74 20.53
CA TYR A 111 21.47 5.66 19.57
C TYR A 111 22.78 5.80 18.78
N GLY A 112 23.46 6.95 18.88
CA GLY A 112 24.69 7.25 18.14
C GLY A 112 24.49 8.31 17.06
N LYS A 113 25.58 8.98 16.69
CA LYS A 113 25.57 10.06 15.69
C LYS A 113 25.11 9.56 14.32
N LEU A 114 24.39 10.43 13.60
CA LEU A 114 24.14 10.21 12.19
C LEU A 114 25.43 10.38 11.38
N PRO A 115 25.68 9.55 10.35
CA PRO A 115 26.81 9.75 9.46
C PRO A 115 26.62 11.02 8.63
N ASP A 116 27.74 11.64 8.27
CA ASP A 116 27.77 12.74 7.30
C ASP A 116 27.24 12.23 5.96
N THR A 117 26.42 13.05 5.32
CA THR A 117 25.76 12.71 4.06
C THR A 117 25.41 13.98 3.30
N LEU A 118 25.05 13.83 2.02
CA LEU A 118 24.52 14.94 1.22
C LEU A 118 23.46 15.69 2.02
N THR A 119 23.66 16.99 2.22
CA THR A 119 22.80 17.79 3.08
C THR A 119 22.44 19.10 2.41
N THR A 120 21.16 19.45 2.46
CA THR A 120 20.69 20.81 2.19
C THR A 120 20.50 21.54 3.50
N VAL A 121 21.03 22.75 3.62
CA VAL A 121 20.87 23.63 4.77
C VAL A 121 19.90 24.75 4.42
N SER A 122 18.92 24.98 5.29
CA SER A 122 17.93 26.03 5.14
C SER A 122 18.57 27.41 5.25
N GLY A 123 18.24 28.30 4.31
CA GLY A 123 18.61 29.72 4.40
C GLY A 123 18.01 30.46 5.59
N ARG A 124 17.10 29.84 6.36
CA ARG A 124 16.52 30.46 7.57
C ARG A 124 17.60 30.82 8.62
N GLY A 125 18.68 30.04 8.70
CA GLY A 125 19.78 30.28 9.64
C GLY A 125 19.53 29.79 11.07
N ASP A 126 18.52 28.95 11.28
CA ASP A 126 18.18 28.33 12.57
C ASP A 126 18.65 26.88 12.68
N GLY A 127 19.39 26.38 11.68
CA GLY A 127 19.90 25.01 11.64
C GLY A 127 18.97 23.99 10.99
N GLY A 128 17.89 24.42 10.32
CA GLY A 128 17.03 23.49 9.57
C GLY A 128 17.77 22.82 8.41
N THR A 129 17.60 21.51 8.24
CA THR A 129 18.34 20.72 7.23
C THR A 129 17.50 19.63 6.60
N HIS A 130 17.84 19.25 5.36
CA HIS A 130 17.41 18.00 4.74
C HIS A 130 18.66 17.13 4.53
N ARG A 131 18.81 16.05 5.31
CA ARG A 131 19.91 15.08 5.18
C ARG A 131 19.45 13.89 4.35
N PHE A 132 20.14 13.58 3.25
CA PHE A 132 19.73 12.53 2.32
C PHE A 132 20.41 11.21 2.66
N TYR A 133 19.65 10.12 2.77
CA TYR A 133 20.18 8.77 3.00
C TYR A 133 19.65 7.81 1.94
N ARG A 134 20.33 6.68 1.73
CA ARG A 134 19.77 5.59 0.92
C ARG A 134 18.47 5.10 1.56
N ARG A 135 17.46 4.85 0.74
CA ARG A 135 16.12 4.47 1.22
C ARG A 135 16.09 2.99 1.63
N PRO A 136 15.76 2.66 2.89
CA PRO A 136 15.50 1.28 3.28
C PRO A 136 14.28 0.71 2.55
N VAL A 137 14.28 -0.61 2.37
CA VAL A 137 13.13 -1.33 1.78
C VAL A 137 11.97 -1.33 2.77
N GLY A 138 10.74 -1.20 2.25
CA GLY A 138 9.51 -1.25 3.04
C GLY A 138 8.77 0.09 3.13
N LYS A 139 7.69 0.10 3.90
CA LYS A 139 6.89 1.29 4.20
C LYS A 139 7.57 2.04 5.35
N LEU A 140 7.91 3.31 5.13
CA LEU A 140 8.58 4.14 6.14
C LEU A 140 7.55 5.03 6.88
N SER A 141 7.86 5.36 8.13
CA SER A 141 7.05 6.22 8.99
C SER A 141 7.95 7.04 9.92
N SER A 142 7.76 8.36 9.96
CA SER A 142 8.47 9.28 10.86
C SER A 142 7.90 9.33 12.29
N LYS A 143 6.77 8.65 12.56
CA LYS A 143 6.04 8.75 13.83
C LYS A 143 6.86 8.51 15.11
N ARG A 144 7.90 7.67 15.04
CA ARG A 144 8.74 7.31 16.19
C ARG A 144 9.98 8.17 16.36
N LEU A 145 10.24 9.11 15.45
CA LEU A 145 11.40 9.99 15.51
C LEU A 145 11.20 11.14 16.51
N GLY A 146 9.95 11.53 16.75
CA GLY A 146 9.60 12.65 17.63
C GLY A 146 9.40 13.96 16.88
N PRO A 147 9.13 15.05 17.62
CA PRO A 147 8.70 16.31 17.04
C PRO A 147 9.81 17.00 16.24
N GLY A 148 9.43 17.68 15.15
CA GLY A 148 10.35 18.45 14.31
C GLY A 148 11.31 17.63 13.47
N ILE A 149 11.15 16.31 13.43
CA ILE A 149 11.85 15.42 12.50
C ILE A 149 10.82 14.75 11.59
N ASP A 150 10.97 14.92 10.28
CA ASP A 150 10.12 14.27 9.29
C ASP A 150 10.95 13.54 8.23
N ILE A 151 10.28 12.67 7.46
CA ILE A 151 10.91 11.90 6.38
C ILE A 151 10.20 12.20 5.07
N LYS A 152 10.96 12.75 4.12
CA LYS A 152 10.49 12.91 2.74
C LYS A 152 11.01 11.75 1.90
N THR A 153 10.12 11.17 1.09
CA THR A 153 10.43 10.12 0.12
C THR A 153 9.92 10.56 -1.25
N SER A 154 9.93 9.68 -2.25
CA SER A 154 9.46 9.99 -3.60
C SER A 154 7.98 10.39 -3.70
N SER A 155 7.18 10.28 -2.64
CA SER A 155 5.83 10.88 -2.57
C SER A 155 5.83 12.37 -2.20
N GLY A 156 6.99 12.93 -1.85
CA GLY A 156 7.16 14.32 -1.44
C GLY A 156 8.39 14.98 -2.08
N TYR A 157 8.65 16.21 -1.67
CA TYR A 157 9.73 17.03 -2.21
C TYR A 157 10.42 17.82 -1.10
N VAL A 158 11.58 18.35 -1.47
CA VAL A 158 12.38 19.29 -0.69
C VAL A 158 12.62 20.56 -1.51
N VAL A 159 13.00 21.65 -0.84
CA VAL A 159 13.54 22.83 -1.52
C VAL A 159 15.02 22.60 -1.76
N LEU A 160 15.48 22.75 -3.01
CA LEU A 160 16.87 22.54 -3.41
C LEU A 160 17.65 23.87 -3.45
N PRO A 161 18.95 23.88 -3.08
CA PRO A 161 19.85 25.00 -3.33
C PRO A 161 19.90 25.40 -4.81
N PRO A 162 20.17 26.66 -5.19
CA PRO A 162 20.37 27.82 -4.32
C PRO A 162 19.06 28.59 -4.04
N SER A 163 17.89 27.92 -4.03
CA SER A 163 16.58 28.55 -3.75
C SER A 163 16.62 29.54 -2.59
N ILE A 164 15.81 30.60 -2.65
CA ILE A 164 15.78 31.65 -1.65
C ILE A 164 14.71 31.35 -0.60
N HIS A 165 15.11 31.31 0.68
CA HIS A 165 14.17 31.13 1.77
C HIS A 165 13.21 32.34 1.85
N PRO A 166 11.88 32.14 1.93
CA PRO A 166 10.91 33.24 1.85
C PRO A 166 11.08 34.30 2.95
N ASP A 167 11.26 33.86 4.20
CA ASP A 167 11.34 34.79 5.35
C ASP A 167 12.70 35.48 5.46
N SER A 168 13.81 34.72 5.45
CA SER A 168 15.16 35.28 5.68
C SER A 168 15.81 35.86 4.43
N ARG A 169 15.25 35.61 3.23
CA ARG A 169 15.81 36.01 1.93
C ARG A 169 17.23 35.49 1.65
N LYS A 170 17.71 34.54 2.45
CA LYS A 170 19.01 33.89 2.27
C LYS A 170 18.85 32.60 1.47
N PRO A 171 19.88 32.19 0.71
CA PRO A 171 19.83 30.98 -0.09
C PRO A 171 19.85 29.73 0.80
N TYR A 172 19.17 28.69 0.34
CA TYR A 172 19.45 27.32 0.74
C TYR A 172 20.84 26.94 0.21
N THR A 173 21.64 26.27 1.02
CA THR A 173 23.01 25.86 0.65
C THR A 173 23.16 24.34 0.69
N ARG A 174 24.17 23.85 -0.01
CA ARG A 174 24.49 22.43 -0.11
C ARG A 174 25.78 22.14 0.64
N ILE A 175 25.79 21.05 1.39
CA ILE A 175 27.00 20.41 1.89
C ILE A 175 27.17 19.11 1.10
N ASP A 176 28.26 19.02 0.34
CA ASP A 176 28.59 17.85 -0.47
C ASP A 176 29.17 16.73 0.38
N ALA A 177 28.55 15.57 0.28
CA ALA A 177 29.07 14.29 0.73
C ALA A 177 28.36 13.17 -0.05
N PRO A 178 28.94 11.96 -0.13
CA PRO A 178 28.23 10.79 -0.65
C PRO A 178 26.92 10.57 0.10
N VAL A 179 25.89 10.08 -0.60
CA VAL A 179 24.64 9.66 0.06
C VAL A 179 24.95 8.41 0.88
N ALA A 180 24.89 8.55 2.21
CA ALA A 180 25.20 7.49 3.16
C ALA A 180 24.02 6.52 3.33
N ASP A 181 24.31 5.33 3.85
CA ASP A 181 23.27 4.44 4.38
C ASP A 181 22.78 4.99 5.74
N PRO A 182 21.48 4.92 6.04
CA PRO A 182 20.99 5.26 7.36
C PRO A 182 21.50 4.24 8.38
N PRO A 183 21.89 4.66 9.60
CA PRO A 183 22.31 3.72 10.63
C PRO A 183 21.14 2.80 11.03
N GLU A 184 21.46 1.60 11.52
CA GLU A 184 20.48 0.56 11.85
C GLU A 184 19.38 1.07 12.78
N TRP A 185 19.74 1.81 13.83
CA TRP A 185 18.76 2.39 14.75
C TRP A 185 17.75 3.32 14.06
N LEU A 186 18.17 4.05 13.03
CA LEU A 186 17.27 4.93 12.29
C LEU A 186 16.32 4.07 11.44
N VAL A 187 16.84 3.04 10.77
CA VAL A 187 16.01 2.08 10.02
C VAL A 187 14.98 1.44 10.92
N GLU A 188 15.39 0.98 12.11
CA GLU A 188 14.51 0.39 13.10
C GLU A 188 13.39 1.33 13.51
N LEU A 189 13.65 2.63 13.72
CA LEU A 189 12.62 3.60 14.07
C LEU A 189 11.67 3.93 12.91
N LEU A 190 12.19 3.90 11.67
CA LEU A 190 11.47 4.24 10.44
C LEU A 190 10.53 3.15 9.95
N LEU A 191 10.91 1.88 10.09
CA LEU A 191 10.04 0.79 9.73
C LEU A 191 8.85 0.74 10.70
N PRO A 192 7.66 0.29 10.30
CA PRO A 192 6.61 -0.01 11.26
C PRO A 192 7.17 -1.03 12.26
N GLU A 193 6.79 -0.89 13.53
CA GLU A 193 7.02 -1.95 14.50
C GLU A 193 6.52 -3.24 13.89
N ARG A 194 7.36 -4.28 13.89
CA ARG A 194 6.95 -5.60 13.45
C ARG A 194 5.83 -6.00 14.39
N ILE A 195 4.59 -5.79 13.94
CA ILE A 195 3.46 -6.47 14.53
C ILE A 195 3.73 -7.91 14.15
N GLU A 196 4.45 -8.63 15.01
CA GLU A 196 4.28 -10.07 15.07
C GLU A 196 2.77 -10.24 15.08
N PRO A 197 2.18 -10.97 14.11
CA PRO A 197 0.76 -11.20 14.12
C PRO A 197 0.48 -11.73 15.50
N GLN A 198 -0.13 -10.90 16.36
CA GLN A 198 -0.57 -11.39 17.63
C GLN A 198 -1.54 -12.47 17.21
N ILE A 199 -1.15 -13.71 17.45
CA ILE A 199 -2.09 -14.80 17.58
C ILE A 199 -2.95 -14.28 18.72
N ARG A 200 -3.99 -13.50 18.38
CA ARG A 200 -5.10 -13.29 19.28
C ARG A 200 -5.43 -14.72 19.62
N PRO A 201 -5.29 -15.16 20.89
CA PRO A 201 -5.83 -16.45 21.23
C PRO A 201 -7.23 -16.37 20.66
N ARG A 202 -7.55 -17.25 19.69
CA ARG A 202 -8.94 -17.46 19.34
C ARG A 202 -9.59 -17.58 20.69
N ARG A 203 -10.62 -16.77 20.94
CA ARG A 203 -11.41 -16.94 22.14
C ARG A 203 -11.87 -18.38 22.00
N ASN A 204 -11.16 -19.31 22.63
CA ASN A 204 -11.60 -20.66 22.86
C ASN A 204 -12.71 -20.43 23.87
N ILE A 205 -13.85 -19.96 23.38
CA ILE A 205 -15.09 -20.45 23.89
C ILE A 205 -14.94 -21.94 23.60
N ALA A 206 -14.47 -22.68 24.61
CA ALA A 206 -14.54 -24.12 24.60
C ALA A 206 -16.03 -24.42 24.49
N PHE A 207 -16.52 -24.54 23.26
CA PHE A 207 -17.86 -24.99 23.00
C PHE A 207 -17.79 -26.49 23.27
N THR A 208 -18.15 -26.89 24.50
CA THR A 208 -18.08 -28.27 24.99
C THR A 208 -19.28 -29.10 24.53
N GLY A 209 -19.97 -28.69 23.46
CA GLY A 209 -21.12 -29.39 22.88
C GLY A 209 -20.96 -29.60 21.36
N PRO A 210 -21.74 -30.51 20.77
CA PRO A 210 -21.81 -30.65 19.31
C PRO A 210 -22.28 -29.33 18.70
N SER A 211 -21.60 -28.86 17.65
CA SER A 211 -22.01 -27.63 16.96
C SER A 211 -23.41 -27.79 16.36
N ILE A 212 -24.14 -26.70 16.09
CA ILE A 212 -25.45 -26.76 15.42
C ILE A 212 -25.37 -27.53 14.10
N ALA A 213 -24.24 -27.42 13.38
CA ALA A 213 -24.00 -28.18 12.16
C ALA A 213 -23.86 -29.69 12.42
N ASP A 214 -23.20 -30.08 13.50
CA ASP A 214 -23.06 -31.49 13.90
C ASP A 214 -24.38 -32.07 14.38
N THR A 215 -25.08 -31.36 15.28
CA THR A 215 -26.41 -31.76 15.78
C THR A 215 -27.41 -31.90 14.64
N TYR A 216 -27.43 -30.96 13.69
CA TYR A 216 -28.33 -31.05 12.55
C TYR A 216 -27.94 -32.21 11.62
N SER A 217 -26.63 -32.47 11.45
CA SER A 217 -26.19 -33.57 10.58
C SER A 217 -26.53 -34.96 11.13
N THR A 218 -26.60 -35.11 12.46
CA THR A 218 -26.95 -36.36 13.13
C THR A 218 -28.46 -36.56 13.32
N THR A 219 -29.23 -35.49 13.49
CA THR A 219 -30.67 -35.58 13.80
C THR A 219 -31.59 -35.43 12.58
N ALA A 220 -31.18 -34.70 11.54
CA ALA A 220 -32.01 -34.52 10.35
C ALA A 220 -32.02 -35.80 9.48
N SER A 221 -33.12 -36.02 8.76
CA SER A 221 -33.22 -37.02 7.69
C SER A 221 -33.08 -36.37 6.31
N TRP A 222 -32.58 -37.12 5.33
CA TRP A 222 -32.56 -36.66 3.94
C TRP A 222 -33.97 -36.38 3.37
N VAL A 223 -35.00 -37.05 3.89
CA VAL A 223 -36.40 -36.83 3.50
C VAL A 223 -36.93 -35.45 3.91
N ASP A 224 -36.34 -34.83 4.93
CA ASP A 224 -36.75 -33.51 5.39
C ASP A 224 -36.10 -32.37 4.58
N ILE A 225 -35.03 -32.69 3.84
CA ILE A 225 -34.17 -31.71 3.17
C ILE A 225 -34.42 -31.73 1.67
N LEU A 226 -34.22 -32.88 1.02
CA LEU A 226 -34.14 -32.95 -0.45
C LEU A 226 -35.51 -32.84 -1.15
N PRO A 227 -36.59 -33.51 -0.69
CA PRO A 227 -37.91 -33.42 -1.33
C PRO A 227 -38.51 -32.01 -1.40
N ARG A 228 -38.20 -31.14 -0.44
CA ARG A 228 -38.64 -29.73 -0.46
C ARG A 228 -38.10 -28.95 -1.66
N HIS A 229 -37.01 -29.45 -2.24
CA HIS A 229 -36.35 -28.90 -3.42
C HIS A 229 -36.55 -29.78 -4.66
N GLY A 230 -37.60 -30.62 -4.65
CA GLY A 230 -38.05 -31.42 -5.80
C GLY A 230 -37.31 -32.75 -5.99
N TRP A 231 -36.35 -33.10 -5.13
CA TRP A 231 -35.66 -34.38 -5.23
C TRP A 231 -36.55 -35.55 -4.83
N ARG A 232 -36.30 -36.70 -5.43
CA ARG A 232 -37.04 -37.94 -5.13
C ARG A 232 -36.09 -39.04 -4.71
N CYS A 233 -36.40 -39.70 -3.60
CA CYS A 233 -35.73 -40.95 -3.22
C CYS A 233 -36.25 -42.08 -4.10
N LEU A 234 -35.35 -42.90 -4.62
CA LEU A 234 -35.66 -44.06 -5.45
C LEU A 234 -35.72 -45.37 -4.68
N ASP A 235 -35.21 -45.36 -3.44
CA ASP A 235 -35.12 -46.52 -2.57
C ASP A 235 -36.04 -46.35 -1.34
N ALA A 236 -36.36 -47.46 -0.66
CA ALA A 236 -37.37 -47.50 0.39
C ALA A 236 -36.95 -46.74 1.66
N ASP A 237 -35.66 -46.74 1.99
CA ASP A 237 -35.08 -45.99 3.09
C ASP A 237 -34.25 -44.81 2.54
N PRO A 238 -34.70 -43.56 2.77
CA PRO A 238 -34.02 -42.36 2.27
C PRO A 238 -32.65 -42.07 2.91
N ASP A 239 -32.35 -42.66 4.07
CA ASP A 239 -31.11 -42.42 4.83
C ASP A 239 -30.15 -43.62 4.81
N ALA A 240 -30.57 -44.76 4.25
CA ALA A 240 -29.73 -45.94 4.13
C ALA A 240 -28.46 -45.68 3.31
N ASP A 241 -27.37 -46.36 3.70
CA ASP A 241 -26.15 -46.37 2.91
C ASP A 241 -26.43 -46.99 1.54
N GLY A 242 -26.12 -46.25 0.46
CA GLY A 242 -26.45 -46.59 -0.91
C GLY A 242 -27.79 -46.04 -1.42
N ALA A 243 -28.61 -45.36 -0.60
CA ALA A 243 -29.88 -44.80 -1.03
C ALA A 243 -29.69 -43.81 -2.19
N ARG A 244 -30.44 -44.00 -3.28
CA ARG A 244 -30.33 -43.23 -4.52
C ARG A 244 -31.36 -42.11 -4.56
N TRP A 245 -30.89 -40.95 -5.00
CA TRP A 245 -31.66 -39.73 -5.10
C TRP A 245 -31.63 -39.16 -6.50
N LEU A 246 -32.77 -38.68 -6.97
CA LEU A 246 -32.96 -38.12 -8.29
C LEU A 246 -33.37 -36.64 -8.19
N HIS A 247 -32.60 -35.76 -8.83
CA HIS A 247 -32.93 -34.34 -8.96
C HIS A 247 -34.01 -34.14 -10.04
N PRO A 248 -34.92 -33.15 -9.92
CA PRO A 248 -35.97 -32.91 -10.92
C PRO A 248 -35.44 -32.63 -12.34
N ASN A 249 -34.26 -32.04 -12.46
CA ASN A 249 -33.62 -31.76 -13.75
C ASN A 249 -32.64 -32.86 -14.17
N ALA A 250 -32.71 -34.05 -13.58
CA ALA A 250 -31.82 -35.15 -13.89
C ALA A 250 -32.06 -35.68 -15.31
N THR A 251 -30.97 -35.84 -16.05
CA THR A 251 -30.96 -36.55 -17.35
C THR A 251 -30.53 -38.01 -17.22
N SER A 252 -30.12 -38.43 -16.02
CA SER A 252 -29.65 -39.78 -15.70
C SER A 252 -30.59 -40.45 -14.71
N ALA A 253 -30.58 -41.79 -14.65
CA ALA A 253 -31.46 -42.57 -13.78
C ALA A 253 -31.21 -42.36 -12.27
N CYS A 254 -30.08 -41.75 -11.89
CA CYS A 254 -29.72 -41.41 -10.52
C CYS A 254 -28.85 -40.14 -10.53
N SER A 255 -29.07 -39.23 -9.59
CA SER A 255 -28.30 -37.96 -9.48
C SER A 255 -27.31 -37.97 -8.32
N ALA A 256 -27.63 -38.67 -7.24
CA ALA A 256 -26.80 -38.73 -6.05
C ALA A 256 -27.05 -40.02 -5.26
N THR A 257 -26.10 -40.43 -4.43
CA THR A 257 -26.27 -41.52 -3.46
C THR A 257 -25.84 -41.12 -2.07
N VAL A 258 -26.53 -41.63 -1.05
CA VAL A 258 -26.10 -41.49 0.35
C VAL A 258 -24.98 -42.49 0.61
N ARG A 259 -23.83 -42.02 1.13
CA ARG A 259 -22.75 -42.87 1.65
C ARG A 259 -22.22 -42.31 2.96
N ASN A 260 -22.05 -43.14 3.98
CA ASN A 260 -21.61 -42.73 5.32
C ASN A 260 -22.42 -41.52 5.87
N GLY A 261 -23.73 -41.50 5.61
CA GLY A 261 -24.63 -40.40 6.01
C GLY A 261 -24.47 -39.09 5.22
N CYS A 262 -23.60 -39.04 4.21
CA CYS A 262 -23.37 -37.89 3.34
C CYS A 262 -23.94 -38.11 1.94
N LEU A 263 -24.37 -37.04 1.27
CA LEU A 263 -24.85 -37.08 -0.11
C LEU A 263 -23.68 -36.91 -1.08
N PHE A 264 -23.45 -37.91 -1.92
CA PHE A 264 -22.49 -37.87 -3.02
C PHE A 264 -23.23 -37.62 -4.32
N VAL A 265 -22.90 -36.54 -5.01
CA VAL A 265 -23.62 -36.04 -6.19
C VAL A 265 -22.79 -36.31 -7.44
N TYR A 266 -23.42 -36.89 -8.46
CA TYR A 266 -22.77 -37.27 -9.72
C TYR A 266 -23.33 -36.51 -10.93
N SER A 267 -24.42 -35.77 -10.74
CA SER A 267 -25.09 -35.03 -11.81
C SER A 267 -24.71 -33.55 -11.77
N PRO A 268 -24.26 -32.96 -12.89
CA PRO A 268 -23.96 -31.52 -12.98
C PRO A 268 -25.23 -30.65 -12.97
N ASN A 269 -26.41 -31.24 -13.22
CA ASN A 269 -27.67 -30.50 -13.33
C ASN A 269 -28.34 -30.30 -11.95
N THR A 270 -27.54 -30.07 -10.91
CA THR A 270 -28.01 -29.88 -9.53
C THR A 270 -27.36 -28.64 -8.92
N PRO A 271 -27.90 -28.07 -7.84
CA PRO A 271 -27.26 -26.96 -7.12
C PRO A 271 -25.96 -27.34 -6.39
N PHE A 272 -25.56 -28.61 -6.42
CA PHE A 272 -24.36 -29.12 -5.78
C PHE A 272 -23.23 -29.29 -6.78
N ASP A 273 -22.00 -29.14 -6.31
CA ASP A 273 -20.82 -29.54 -7.08
C ASP A 273 -20.75 -31.07 -7.14
N ILE A 274 -20.20 -31.59 -8.24
CA ILE A 274 -20.00 -33.04 -8.40
C ILE A 274 -18.96 -33.51 -7.38
N THR A 275 -19.31 -34.53 -6.61
CA THR A 275 -18.39 -35.18 -5.68
C THR A 275 -17.63 -36.26 -6.43
N GLU A 276 -16.32 -36.06 -6.63
CA GLU A 276 -15.47 -37.04 -7.32
C GLU A 276 -15.41 -38.37 -6.55
N PRO A 277 -15.23 -39.52 -7.23
CA PRO A 277 -15.10 -40.83 -6.56
C PRO A 277 -13.96 -40.91 -5.53
N SER A 278 -12.97 -40.01 -5.63
CA SER A 278 -11.83 -39.90 -4.73
C SER A 278 -11.98 -38.82 -3.65
N ASP A 279 -13.08 -38.07 -3.62
CA ASP A 279 -13.32 -37.07 -2.57
C ASP A 279 -13.77 -37.77 -1.28
N PRO A 280 -12.99 -37.70 -0.18
CA PRO A 280 -13.38 -38.32 1.08
C PRO A 280 -14.61 -37.67 1.73
N HIS A 281 -15.10 -36.52 1.24
CA HIS A 281 -16.16 -35.76 1.91
C HIS A 281 -17.33 -35.42 0.97
N GLY A 282 -18.38 -36.25 1.00
CA GLY A 282 -19.69 -35.88 0.46
C GLY A 282 -20.35 -34.73 1.25
N TYR A 283 -21.52 -34.29 0.79
CA TYR A 283 -22.28 -33.26 1.50
C TYR A 283 -22.94 -33.83 2.76
N THR A 284 -22.56 -33.33 3.93
CA THR A 284 -23.33 -33.59 5.16
C THR A 284 -24.74 -33.00 5.02
N ARG A 285 -25.71 -33.49 5.79
CA ARG A 285 -27.08 -32.94 5.79
C ARG A 285 -27.11 -31.44 6.04
N PHE A 286 -26.27 -30.93 6.95
CA PHE A 286 -26.16 -29.50 7.18
C PHE A 286 -25.62 -28.74 5.96
N ARG A 287 -24.54 -29.24 5.32
CA ARG A 287 -23.99 -28.61 4.12
C ARG A 287 -25.01 -28.62 2.98
N ALA A 288 -25.74 -29.72 2.82
CA ALA A 288 -26.77 -29.83 1.81
C ALA A 288 -27.93 -28.86 2.05
N TYR A 289 -28.37 -28.74 3.31
CA TYR A 289 -29.35 -27.75 3.72
C TYR A 289 -28.88 -26.32 3.43
N ALA A 290 -27.61 -26.00 3.71
CA ALA A 290 -27.04 -24.68 3.45
C ALA A 290 -26.99 -24.33 1.96
N VAL A 291 -26.60 -25.27 1.10
CA VAL A 291 -26.62 -25.07 -0.36
C VAL A 291 -28.03 -24.80 -0.86
N LEU A 292 -29.00 -25.64 -0.46
CA LEU A 292 -30.37 -25.56 -1.00
C LEU A 292 -31.18 -24.38 -0.46
N ASN A 293 -30.96 -23.95 0.79
CA ASN A 293 -31.80 -22.94 1.45
C ASN A 293 -31.09 -21.60 1.67
N HIS A 294 -29.76 -21.57 1.59
CA HIS A 294 -28.95 -20.39 1.93
C HIS A 294 -27.81 -20.13 0.92
N ALA A 295 -27.92 -20.67 -0.31
CA ALA A 295 -26.92 -20.50 -1.37
C ALA A 295 -25.47 -20.85 -0.95
N GLY A 296 -25.33 -21.81 -0.03
CA GLY A 296 -24.04 -22.26 0.49
C GLY A 296 -23.50 -21.46 1.68
N ASP A 297 -24.18 -20.42 2.15
CA ASP A 297 -23.78 -19.67 3.35
C ASP A 297 -24.06 -20.48 4.63
N MET A 298 -23.01 -21.13 5.13
CA MET A 298 -23.03 -21.94 6.35
C MET A 298 -23.38 -21.12 7.61
N SER A 299 -23.03 -19.83 7.64
CA SER A 299 -23.33 -18.97 8.80
C SER A 299 -24.81 -18.57 8.82
N SER A 300 -25.38 -18.25 7.65
CA SER A 300 -26.80 -17.98 7.48
C SER A 300 -27.64 -19.21 7.84
N ALA A 301 -27.23 -20.40 7.37
CA ALA A 301 -27.89 -21.66 7.68
C ALA A 301 -27.86 -22.00 9.18
N ALA A 302 -26.70 -21.85 9.84
CA ALA A 302 -26.58 -22.09 11.27
C ALA A 302 -27.48 -21.16 12.11
N ARG A 303 -27.58 -19.87 11.74
CA ARG A 303 -28.47 -18.91 12.41
C ARG A 303 -29.95 -19.27 12.23
N ALA A 304 -30.34 -19.72 11.03
CA ALA A 304 -31.72 -20.11 10.75
C ALA A 304 -32.17 -21.36 11.53
N LEU A 305 -31.24 -22.28 11.81
CA LEU A 305 -31.48 -23.45 12.64
C LEU A 305 -31.47 -23.11 14.13
N ALA A 306 -30.55 -22.25 14.58
CA ALA A 306 -30.51 -21.74 15.96
C ALA A 306 -31.83 -21.06 16.38
N GLY A 307 -32.48 -20.36 15.46
CA GLY A 307 -33.76 -19.69 15.71
C GLY A 307 -34.99 -20.60 15.77
N LYS A 308 -34.86 -21.90 15.44
CA LYS A 308 -35.98 -22.87 15.44
C LYS A 308 -36.06 -23.71 16.72
N GLU A 309 -35.04 -23.70 17.58
CA GLU A 309 -35.03 -24.37 18.90
C GLU A 309 -35.70 -23.56 20.01
N VAL A 310 -36.33 -22.41 19.69
CA VAL A 310 -37.11 -21.61 20.64
C VAL A 310 -38.53 -21.42 20.09
N ALA A 311 -39.30 -22.51 20.05
CA ALA A 311 -40.75 -22.51 19.90
C ALA A 311 -41.34 -23.79 20.50
#